data_AF-A0A7C1XQI0-F1
#
_entry.id   AF-A0A7C1XQI0-F1
#
_cell.length_a   1.000
_cell.length_b   1.000
_cell.length_c   1.000
_cell.angle_alpha   90.00
_cell.angle_beta   90.00
_cell.angle_gamma   90.00
#
_symmetry.space_group_name_H-M   'P 1'
#
loop_
_entity.id
_entity.type
_entity.pdbx_description
1 polymer ?
#
loop_
_entity_poly.entity_id
_entity_poly.type
_entity_poly.pdbx_seq_one_letter_code
_entity_poly.pdbx_strand_id
1 'polypeptide(L)' 'MLSNKSQLCVEQLCAEGCQSVRLYIRRLEQGDDIPQTSELKPEEKQQVLIELKAIMAVYDK' A
#
# COMPACT_ATOMS: atom_id res chain seq x y z
N MET A 1 -14.84 -0.57 -0.91
CA MET A 1 -14.47 -0.71 -2.33
C MET A 1 -13.29 0.20 -2.57
N LEU A 2 -12.17 -0.33 -3.06
CA LEU A 2 -11.01 0.48 -3.47
C LEU A 2 -11.42 1.33 -4.69
N SER A 3 -11.07 2.62 -4.68
CA SER A 3 -11.12 3.48 -5.85
C SER A 3 -10.15 2.97 -6.93
N ASN A 4 -10.40 3.32 -8.20
CA ASN A 4 -9.49 2.97 -9.31
C ASN A 4 -8.04 3.44 -9.07
N LYS A 5 -7.87 4.61 -8.42
CA LYS A 5 -6.56 5.16 -8.02
C LYS A 5 -5.83 4.33 -6.97
N SER A 6 -6.54 3.82 -5.96
CA SER A 6 -5.91 3.02 -4.90
C SER A 6 -5.51 1.64 -5.40
N GLN A 7 -6.25 1.05 -6.34
CA GLN A 7 -5.84 -0.19 -7.02
C GLN A 7 -4.53 0.00 -7.80
N LEU A 8 -4.45 1.05 -8.63
CA LEU A 8 -3.22 1.39 -9.37
C LEU A 8 -2.03 1.64 -8.42
N CYS A 9 -2.27 2.30 -7.28
CA CYS A 9 -1.25 2.51 -6.26
C CYS A 9 -0.73 1.18 -5.70
N VAL A 10 -1.63 0.25 -5.34
CA VAL A 10 -1.25 -1.08 -4.84
C VAL A 10 -0.43 -1.83 -5.89
N GLU A 11 -0.86 -1.84 -7.15
CA GLU A 11 -0.14 -2.50 -8.25
C GLU A 11 1.27 -1.92 -8.44
N GLN A 12 1.40 -0.58 -8.41
CA GLN A 12 2.69 0.10 -8.50
C GLN A 12 3.60 -0.30 -7.34
N LEU A 13 3.10 -0.26 -6.11
CA LEU A 13 3.87 -0.64 -4.91
C LEU A 13 4.28 -2.11 -4.95
N CYS A 14 3.40 -3.00 -5.40
CA CYS A 14 3.69 -4.42 -5.57
C CYS A 14 4.75 -4.68 -6.66
N ALA A 15 4.75 -3.90 -7.74
CA ALA A 15 5.73 -4.02 -8.82
C ALA A 15 7.16 -3.65 -8.38
N GLU A 16 7.32 -2.84 -7.32
CA GLU A 16 8.61 -2.51 -6.73
C GLU A 16 9.24 -3.64 -5.89
N GLY A 17 8.49 -4.73 -5.68
CA GLY A 17 8.96 -5.95 -5.02
C GLY A 17 8.64 -6.02 -3.53
N CYS A 18 8.59 -7.25 -3.01
CA CYS A 18 8.10 -7.55 -1.66
C CYS A 18 8.86 -6.83 -0.53
N GLN A 19 10.17 -6.59 -0.69
CA GLN A 19 10.94 -5.87 0.32
C GLN A 19 10.55 -4.38 0.39
N SER A 20 10.36 -3.75 -0.76
CA SER A 20 9.88 -2.36 -0.88
C SER A 20 8.48 -2.23 -0.30
N VAL A 21 7.57 -3.15 -0.68
CA VAL A 21 6.20 -3.22 -0.12
C VAL A 21 6.20 -3.26 1.41
N ARG A 22 7.04 -4.09 2.02
CA ARG A 22 7.15 -4.15 3.49
C ARG A 22 7.62 -2.83 4.11
N LEU A 23 8.52 -2.09 3.45
CA LEU A 23 8.94 -0.76 3.89
C LEU A 23 7.79 0.25 3.76
N TYR A 24 7.02 0.19 2.68
CA TYR A 24 5.87 1.06 2.46
C TYR A 24 4.76 0.81 3.49
N ILE A 25 4.45 -0.46 3.78
CA ILE A 25 3.52 -0.83 4.85
C ILE A 25 3.95 -0.20 6.17
N ARG A 26 5.22 -0.34 6.57
CA ARG A 26 5.72 0.24 7.82
C ARG A 26 5.60 1.77 7.86
N ARG A 27 5.93 2.46 6.78
CA ARG A 27 5.77 3.93 6.69
C ARG A 27 4.31 4.34 6.83
N LEU A 28 3.42 3.70 6.07
CA LEU A 28 1.98 3.96 6.13
C LEU A 28 1.39 3.67 7.53
N GLU A 29 1.89 2.65 8.23
CA GLU A 29 1.50 2.36 9.63
C GLU A 29 1.97 3.42 10.62
N GLN A 30 3.10 4.06 10.35
CA GLN A 30 3.63 5.17 11.15
C GLN A 30 2.89 6.49 10.87
N GLY A 31 2.00 6.51 9.87
CA GLY A 31 1.34 7.72 9.40
C GLY A 31 2.21 8.57 8.48
N ASP A 32 3.34 8.02 8.01
CA ASP A 32 4.19 8.69 7.03
C ASP A 32 3.57 8.61 5.64
N ASP A 33 3.66 9.72 4.91
CA ASP A 33 3.26 9.77 3.52
C ASP A 33 4.36 9.22 2.61
N ILE A 34 3.95 8.41 1.65
CA ILE A 34 4.82 7.94 0.56
C ILE A 34 4.38 8.59 -0.77
N PRO A 35 5.31 8.82 -1.72
CA PRO A 35 5.01 9.51 -2.98
C PRO A 35 3.82 8.91 -3.74
N GLN A 36 3.69 7.58 -3.73
CA GLN A 36 2.65 6.82 -4.41
C GLN A 36 1.25 7.04 -3.79
N THR A 37 1.20 7.54 -2.56
CA THR A 37 -0.04 7.83 -1.82
C THR A 37 -0.34 9.31 -1.67
N SER A 38 0.51 10.20 -2.18
CA SER A 38 0.36 11.65 -2.01
C SER A 38 -0.95 12.20 -2.58
N GLU A 39 -1.50 11.56 -3.62
CA GLU A 39 -2.78 11.94 -4.21
C GLU A 39 -4.01 11.24 -3.59
N LEU A 40 -3.80 10.34 -2.64
CA LEU A 40 -4.86 9.56 -1.99
C LEU A 40 -5.37 10.27 -0.75
N LYS A 41 -6.68 10.16 -0.51
CA LYS A 41 -7.28 10.60 0.75
C LYS A 41 -6.85 9.69 1.90
N PRO A 42 -6.90 10.14 3.17
CA PRO A 42 -6.55 9.31 4.32
C PRO A 42 -7.27 7.95 4.37
N GLU A 43 -8.55 7.93 4.00
CA GLU A 43 -9.34 6.70 3.90
C GLU A 43 -8.82 5.76 2.79
N GLU A 44 -8.42 6.32 1.65
CA GLU A 44 -7.84 5.56 0.54
C GLU A 44 -6.45 5.02 0.89
N LYS A 45 -5.63 5.80 1.61
CA LYS A 45 -4.33 5.36 2.16
C LYS A 45 -4.51 4.16 3.09
N GLN A 46 -5.50 4.21 3.98
CA GLN A 46 -5.83 3.09 4.85
C GLN A 46 -6.26 1.85 4.06
N GLN A 47 -7.07 2.01 3.01
CA GLN A 47 -7.47 0.88 2.17
C GLN A 47 -6.27 0.25 1.44
N VAL A 48 -5.38 1.07 0.88
CA VAL A 48 -4.12 0.61 0.27
C VAL A 48 -3.28 -0.18 1.28
N LEU A 49 -3.14 0.34 2.50
CA LEU A 49 -2.40 -0.34 3.57
C LEU A 49 -2.99 -1.72 3.90
N ILE A 50 -4.31 -1.81 4.06
CA ILE A 50 -5.01 -3.07 4.33
C ILE A 50 -4.76 -4.07 3.20
N GLU A 51 -4.88 -3.64 1.95
CA GLU A 51 -4.69 -4.47 0.77
C GLU A 51 -3.25 -5.00 0.67
N LEU A 52 -2.25 -4.13 0.85
CA LEU A 52 -0.84 -4.53 0.83
C LEU A 52 -0.52 -5.57 1.91
N LYS A 53 -1.09 -5.43 3.11
CA LYS A 53 -0.93 -6.40 4.20
C LYS A 53 -1.61 -7.74 3.87
N ALA A 54 -2.79 -7.71 3.26
CA ALA A 54 -3.49 -8.91 2.82
C ALA A 54 -2.71 -9.67 1.73
N ILE A 55 -2.15 -8.95 0.75
CA ILE A 55 -1.28 -9.51 -0.28
C ILE A 55 -0.04 -10.14 0.38
N MET A 56 0.65 -9.40 1.26
CA MET A 56 1.87 -9.88 1.91
C MET A 56 1.64 -11.10 2.81
N ALA A 57 0.46 -11.23 3.44
CA ALA A 57 0.11 -12.39 4.26
C ALA A 57 0.10 -13.72 3.47
N VAL A 58 -0.05 -13.68 2.15
CA VAL A 58 0.05 -14.86 1.28
C VAL A 58 1.52 -15.29 1.08
N TYR A 59 2.45 -14.32 1.10
CA TYR A 59 3.88 -14.54 0.85
C TYR A 59 4.69 -14.87 2.11
N ASP A 60 4.19 -14.56 3.31
CA ASP A 60 4.83 -14.91 4.59
C ASP A 60 4.57 -16.39 5.00
N LYS A 61 4.38 -17.30 4.02
CA LYS A 61 4.21 -18.75 4.22
C LYS A 61 5.49 -19.53 3.97
#